data_AF-A0AB33L6D4-F1
#
_entry.id   AF-A0AB33L6D4-F1
#
_cell.length_a   1.000
_cell.length_b   1.000
_cell.length_c   1.000
_cell.angle_alpha   90.00
_cell.angle_beta   90.00
_cell.angle_gamma   90.00
#
_symmetry.space_group_name_H-M   'P 1'
#
loop_
_entity.id
_entity.type
_entity.pdbx_description
1 polymer ?
#
loop_
_entity_poly.entity_id
_entity_poly.type
_entity_poly.pdbx_seq_one_letter_code
_entity_poly.pdbx_strand_id
1 'polypeptide(L)'
;MKQNKETLKQFFETGDKPTQQQYADLIDSYIDAKQPEGEANRRFVIDETGEVNVASEQQIPEYTLSPISETNTVDLLKDGVSVSQIDLTPYLDNANLARLVSGTVDVNGIATFTRDDNSTFMVDLSNLKDSVPQYQAGTNITIDTTDPLQPIINATAGSGGTTDLSYNAATRTLTSSTGTDVDLPLANATNAGLQKADFYEEGTFTPSLIAQRGGGTYDISISSGEYIRVGNNVSFYLTLNDINTTGTPTGNLIINGLPFSTINAETPLSISFFVGASYSHYSIYASLTSNTINFNVNTTLNGSNGAIVTSCSFVSGKIVVSGTYITNVYTP
;
A
#
# COMPACT_ATOMS: atom_id res chain seq x y z
N MET A 1 -61.75 -112.16 -50.29
CA MET A 1 -60.52 -112.80 -49.74
C MET A 1 -59.34 -112.14 -50.43
N LYS A 2 -58.38 -111.56 -49.69
CA LYS A 2 -57.21 -110.87 -50.27
C LYS A 2 -56.48 -111.80 -51.24
N GLN A 3 -56.42 -111.45 -52.52
CA GLN A 3 -55.64 -112.21 -53.50
C GLN A 3 -54.25 -111.58 -53.63
N ASN A 4 -53.20 -112.41 -53.60
CA ASN A 4 -51.83 -111.92 -53.69
C ASN A 4 -51.45 -111.60 -55.13
N LYS A 5 -50.38 -110.82 -55.31
CA LYS A 5 -49.91 -110.36 -56.63
C LYS A 5 -49.55 -111.53 -57.57
N GLU A 6 -49.14 -112.68 -57.04
CA GLU A 6 -48.85 -113.89 -57.81
C GLU A 6 -50.11 -114.48 -58.47
N THR A 7 -51.27 -114.35 -57.84
CA THR A 7 -52.54 -114.85 -58.38
C THR A 7 -52.94 -114.08 -59.66
N LEU A 8 -52.71 -112.76 -59.69
CA LEU A 8 -52.93 -111.92 -60.87
C LEU A 8 -51.94 -112.22 -61.99
N LYS A 9 -50.67 -112.41 -61.64
CA LYS A 9 -49.65 -112.83 -62.58
C LYS A 9 -50.06 -114.12 -63.30
N GLN A 10 -50.64 -115.08 -62.57
CA GLN A 10 -51.18 -116.31 -63.16
C GLN A 10 -52.28 -116.07 -64.18
N PHE A 11 -53.24 -115.16 -63.93
CA PHE A 11 -54.29 -114.83 -64.91
C PHE A 11 -53.71 -114.20 -66.20
N PHE A 12 -52.69 -113.33 -66.07
CA PHE A 12 -52.01 -112.76 -67.24
C PHE A 12 -51.13 -113.78 -67.97
N GLU A 13 -50.58 -114.77 -67.27
CA GLU A 13 -49.81 -115.86 -67.88
C GLU A 13 -50.70 -116.91 -68.56
N THR A 14 -51.91 -117.15 -68.08
CA THR A 14 -52.89 -118.08 -68.71
C THR A 14 -53.80 -117.41 -69.73
N GLY A 15 -53.71 -116.08 -69.88
CA GLY A 15 -54.48 -115.30 -70.85
C GLY A 15 -55.93 -114.99 -70.45
N ASP A 16 -56.32 -115.29 -69.21
CA ASP A 16 -57.65 -114.97 -68.67
C ASP A 16 -57.69 -113.51 -68.18
N LYS A 17 -58.78 -112.79 -68.49
CA LYS A 17 -58.95 -111.41 -68.03
C LYS A 17 -59.59 -111.40 -66.63
N PRO A 18 -58.92 -110.87 -65.59
CA PRO A 18 -59.49 -110.78 -64.25
C PRO A 18 -60.69 -109.81 -64.24
N THR A 19 -61.66 -110.11 -63.36
CA THR A 19 -62.89 -109.32 -63.22
C THR A 19 -62.63 -107.98 -62.51
N GLN A 20 -63.51 -106.99 -62.73
CA GLN A 20 -63.40 -105.66 -62.10
C GLN A 20 -63.37 -105.72 -60.57
N GLN A 21 -64.13 -106.64 -59.95
CA GLN A 21 -64.10 -106.82 -58.50
C GLN A 21 -62.73 -107.31 -58.01
N GLN A 22 -62.10 -108.23 -58.74
CA GLN A 22 -60.75 -108.71 -58.40
C GLN A 22 -59.69 -107.61 -58.55
N TYR A 23 -59.91 -106.66 -59.46
CA TYR A 23 -59.04 -105.49 -59.63
C TYR A 23 -59.24 -104.45 -58.50
N ALA A 24 -60.50 -104.18 -58.15
CA ALA A 24 -60.87 -103.24 -57.07
C ALA A 24 -60.38 -103.73 -55.69
N ASP A 25 -60.54 -105.02 -55.40
CA ASP A 25 -60.06 -105.65 -54.16
C ASP A 25 -58.52 -105.56 -53.99
N LEU A 26 -57.78 -105.17 -55.04
CA LEU A 26 -56.32 -105.08 -55.04
C LEU A 26 -55.79 -103.65 -54.82
N ILE A 27 -56.38 -102.65 -55.48
CA ILE A 27 -55.90 -101.25 -55.45
C ILE A 27 -56.35 -100.54 -54.17
N ASP A 28 -57.61 -100.69 -53.76
CA ASP A 28 -58.11 -100.06 -52.54
C ASP A 28 -57.53 -100.72 -51.27
N SER A 29 -56.95 -101.93 -51.38
CA SER A 29 -56.46 -102.65 -50.20
C SER A 29 -55.11 -102.16 -49.65
N TYR A 30 -54.32 -101.41 -50.43
CA TYR A 30 -52.99 -100.96 -49.96
C TYR A 30 -53.02 -99.60 -49.26
N ILE A 31 -53.93 -98.70 -49.64
CA ILE A 31 -54.02 -97.36 -49.06
C ILE A 31 -55.22 -97.28 -48.10
N ASP A 32 -56.42 -97.69 -48.53
CA ASP A 32 -57.62 -97.53 -47.69
C ASP A 32 -57.70 -98.55 -46.57
N ALA A 33 -57.26 -99.79 -46.77
CA ALA A 33 -57.34 -100.80 -45.69
C ALA A 33 -56.44 -100.50 -44.48
N LYS A 34 -55.39 -99.68 -44.66
CA LYS A 34 -54.53 -99.21 -43.55
C LYS A 34 -54.95 -97.83 -43.02
N GLN A 35 -56.03 -97.24 -43.55
CA GLN A 35 -56.60 -95.98 -43.07
C GLN A 35 -57.97 -96.22 -42.41
N PRO A 36 -58.03 -96.40 -41.07
CA PRO A 36 -59.32 -96.31 -40.38
C PRO A 36 -59.91 -94.91 -40.58
N GLU A 37 -61.22 -94.82 -40.85
CA GLU A 37 -61.92 -93.55 -41.07
C GLU A 37 -61.89 -92.68 -39.79
N GLY A 38 -61.53 -91.39 -39.89
CA GLY A 38 -61.89 -90.41 -38.84
C GLY A 38 -60.78 -89.70 -38.04
N GLU A 39 -59.48 -89.91 -38.26
CA GLU A 39 -58.43 -89.11 -37.58
C GLU A 39 -57.69 -88.20 -38.57
N ALA A 40 -57.71 -86.88 -38.31
CA ALA A 40 -56.97 -85.88 -39.08
C ALA A 40 -55.45 -85.89 -38.75
N ASN A 41 -54.64 -85.25 -39.59
CA ASN A 41 -53.18 -85.02 -39.39
C ASN A 41 -52.31 -86.28 -39.25
N ARG A 42 -52.37 -87.19 -40.23
CA ARG A 42 -51.51 -88.39 -40.29
C ARG A 42 -50.28 -88.15 -41.16
N ARG A 43 -49.17 -88.80 -40.81
CA ARG A 43 -47.96 -88.84 -41.66
C ARG A 43 -47.70 -90.25 -42.16
N PHE A 44 -47.25 -90.34 -43.42
CA PHE A 44 -46.76 -91.59 -43.99
C PHE A 44 -45.28 -91.74 -43.66
N VAL A 45 -44.91 -92.88 -43.10
CA VAL A 45 -43.53 -93.23 -42.81
C VAL A 45 -43.22 -94.50 -43.58
N ILE A 46 -42.11 -94.49 -44.33
CA ILE A 46 -41.61 -95.66 -45.04
C ILE A 46 -40.57 -96.29 -44.12
N ASP A 47 -40.76 -97.56 -43.78
CA ASP A 47 -39.76 -98.27 -42.98
C ASP A 47 -38.54 -98.69 -43.80
N GLU A 48 -37.54 -99.21 -43.10
CA GLU A 48 -36.26 -99.66 -43.68
C GLU A 48 -36.40 -100.80 -44.69
N THR A 49 -37.55 -101.47 -44.73
CA THR A 49 -37.87 -102.52 -45.72
C THR A 49 -38.68 -102.00 -46.91
N GLY A 50 -39.01 -100.70 -46.92
CA GLY A 50 -39.78 -100.04 -47.97
C GLY A 50 -41.29 -100.17 -47.81
N GLU A 51 -41.79 -100.67 -46.66
CA GLU A 51 -43.22 -100.75 -46.41
C GLU A 51 -43.76 -99.40 -45.91
N VAL A 52 -44.86 -98.96 -46.50
CA VAL A 52 -45.52 -97.70 -46.12
C VAL A 52 -46.44 -97.97 -44.94
N ASN A 53 -46.18 -97.27 -43.84
CA ASN A 53 -46.98 -97.31 -42.63
C ASN A 53 -47.54 -95.91 -42.31
N VAL A 54 -48.64 -95.87 -41.59
CA VAL A 54 -49.28 -94.63 -41.14
C VAL A 54 -48.90 -94.40 -39.69
N ALA A 55 -48.36 -93.22 -39.38
CA ALA A 55 -48.00 -92.81 -38.03
C ALA A 55 -48.73 -91.52 -37.63
N SER A 56 -48.83 -91.28 -36.32
CA SER A 56 -49.38 -90.04 -35.75
C SER A 56 -48.49 -88.83 -36.07
N GLU A 57 -49.06 -87.63 -35.98
CA GLU A 57 -48.35 -86.36 -36.14
C GLU A 57 -47.11 -86.29 -35.21
N GLN A 58 -46.01 -85.77 -35.74
CA GLN A 58 -44.80 -85.52 -34.95
C GLN A 58 -44.90 -84.12 -34.38
N GLN A 59 -45.23 -84.00 -33.09
CA GLN A 59 -45.18 -82.71 -32.40
C GLN A 59 -43.71 -82.29 -32.24
N ILE A 60 -43.33 -81.22 -32.94
CA ILE A 60 -42.07 -80.53 -32.68
C ILE A 60 -42.30 -79.60 -31.48
N PRO A 61 -41.44 -79.64 -30.45
CA PRO A 61 -41.65 -78.81 -29.28
C PRO A 61 -41.48 -77.34 -29.63
N GLU A 62 -42.41 -76.51 -29.16
CA GLU A 62 -42.37 -75.07 -29.35
C GLU A 62 -41.57 -74.43 -28.21
N TYR A 63 -40.54 -73.66 -28.57
CA TYR A 63 -39.73 -72.92 -27.61
C TYR A 63 -40.12 -71.44 -27.64
N THR A 64 -40.51 -70.91 -26.49
CA THR A 64 -40.86 -69.50 -26.30
C THR A 64 -40.15 -68.94 -25.08
N LEU A 65 -40.06 -67.61 -24.97
CA LEU A 65 -39.56 -66.94 -23.76
C LEU A 65 -40.74 -66.45 -22.93
N SER A 66 -40.65 -66.57 -21.61
CA SER A 66 -41.61 -65.94 -20.71
C SER A 66 -41.50 -64.41 -20.76
N PRO A 67 -42.55 -63.66 -20.36
CA PRO A 67 -42.37 -62.29 -19.90
C PRO A 67 -41.36 -62.23 -18.76
N ILE A 68 -40.74 -61.06 -18.54
CA ILE A 68 -39.86 -60.83 -17.40
C ILE A 68 -40.70 -60.94 -16.13
N SER A 69 -40.28 -61.80 -15.20
CA SER A 69 -40.93 -61.99 -13.90
C SER A 69 -40.71 -60.80 -12.96
N GLU A 70 -41.48 -60.74 -11.87
CA GLU A 70 -41.29 -59.73 -10.81
C GLU A 70 -39.90 -59.82 -10.13
N THR A 71 -39.21 -60.95 -10.30
CA THR A 71 -37.85 -61.18 -9.80
C THR A 71 -36.77 -60.98 -10.88
N ASN A 72 -37.10 -60.29 -11.98
CA ASN A 72 -36.19 -60.01 -13.11
C ASN A 72 -35.62 -61.26 -13.78
N THR A 73 -36.39 -62.35 -13.83
CA THR A 73 -35.97 -63.57 -14.53
C THR A 73 -36.75 -63.75 -15.83
N VAL A 74 -36.10 -64.38 -16.81
CA VAL A 74 -36.74 -64.86 -18.05
C VAL A 74 -36.51 -66.35 -18.18
N ASP A 75 -37.60 -67.06 -18.43
CA ASP A 75 -37.60 -68.51 -18.61
C ASP A 75 -37.67 -68.85 -20.09
N LEU A 76 -36.85 -69.81 -20.52
CA LEU A 76 -37.07 -70.53 -21.77
C LEU A 76 -38.11 -71.61 -21.50
N LEU A 77 -39.27 -71.49 -22.14
CA LEU A 77 -40.38 -72.42 -22.04
C LEU A 77 -40.31 -73.40 -23.21
N LYS A 78 -40.47 -74.69 -22.91
CA LYS A 78 -40.72 -75.75 -23.89
C LYS A 78 -42.14 -76.25 -23.69
N ASP A 79 -43.00 -76.06 -24.69
CA ASP A 79 -44.43 -76.42 -24.62
C ASP A 79 -45.12 -75.80 -23.39
N GLY A 80 -44.75 -74.56 -23.05
CA GLY A 80 -45.29 -73.81 -21.91
C GLY A 80 -44.67 -74.13 -20.54
N VAL A 81 -43.71 -75.07 -20.47
CA VAL A 81 -43.03 -75.47 -19.23
C VAL A 81 -41.61 -74.93 -19.19
N SER A 82 -41.20 -74.33 -18.08
CA SER A 82 -39.85 -73.77 -17.90
C SER A 82 -38.78 -74.87 -17.93
N VAL A 83 -37.81 -74.74 -18.84
CA VAL A 83 -36.69 -75.68 -19.00
C VAL A 83 -35.33 -75.04 -18.75
N SER A 84 -35.26 -73.71 -18.71
CA SER A 84 -34.07 -72.95 -18.34
C SER A 84 -34.48 -71.56 -17.88
N GLN A 85 -33.75 -70.98 -16.94
CA GLN A 85 -34.02 -69.65 -16.39
C GLN A 85 -32.73 -68.82 -16.40
N ILE A 86 -32.84 -67.56 -16.78
CA ILE A 86 -31.76 -66.57 -16.69
C ILE A 86 -32.19 -65.47 -15.72
N ASP A 87 -31.32 -65.14 -14.77
CA ASP A 87 -31.46 -63.99 -13.89
C ASP A 87 -30.88 -62.74 -14.55
N LEU A 88 -31.70 -61.70 -14.72
CA LEU A 88 -31.30 -60.43 -15.30
C LEU A 88 -30.82 -59.42 -14.25
N THR A 89 -30.91 -59.72 -12.95
CA THR A 89 -30.50 -58.83 -11.85
C THR A 89 -29.08 -58.27 -12.03
N PRO A 90 -28.05 -59.06 -12.46
CA PRO A 90 -26.70 -58.53 -12.67
C PRO A 90 -26.58 -57.49 -13.80
N TYR A 91 -27.56 -57.44 -14.70
CA TYR A 91 -27.56 -56.55 -15.87
C TYR A 91 -28.47 -55.33 -15.69
N LEU A 92 -29.19 -55.25 -14.58
CA LEU A 92 -29.97 -54.08 -14.19
C LEU A 92 -29.08 -53.20 -13.31
N ASP A 93 -28.73 -52.02 -13.81
CA ASP A 93 -28.12 -50.97 -12.99
C ASP A 93 -29.17 -50.36 -12.06
N ASN A 94 -29.42 -51.04 -10.94
CA ASN A 94 -30.36 -50.63 -9.90
C ASN A 94 -29.65 -50.14 -8.62
N ALA A 95 -28.32 -50.12 -8.63
CA ALA A 95 -27.52 -49.50 -7.59
C ALA A 95 -27.50 -47.99 -7.83
N ASN A 96 -28.63 -47.32 -7.60
CA ASN A 96 -28.67 -45.87 -7.50
C ASN A 96 -27.65 -45.45 -6.43
N LEU A 97 -26.43 -45.08 -6.84
CA LEU A 97 -25.47 -44.45 -5.96
C LEU A 97 -26.16 -43.20 -5.43
N ALA A 98 -26.29 -43.12 -4.10
CA ALA A 98 -27.03 -42.07 -3.44
C ALA A 98 -26.61 -40.68 -3.96
N ARG A 99 -27.59 -39.84 -4.30
CA ARG A 99 -27.36 -38.55 -4.96
C ARG A 99 -27.20 -37.45 -3.93
N LEU A 100 -26.39 -36.44 -4.22
CA LEU A 100 -26.25 -35.27 -3.36
C LEU A 100 -27.57 -34.49 -3.28
N VAL A 101 -28.02 -34.17 -2.06
CA VAL A 101 -29.23 -33.38 -1.82
C VAL A 101 -28.89 -32.01 -1.20
N SER A 102 -27.91 -31.95 -0.31
CA SER A 102 -27.49 -30.70 0.32
C SER A 102 -26.02 -30.72 0.75
N GLY A 103 -25.50 -29.55 1.09
CA GLY A 103 -24.19 -29.43 1.73
C GLY A 103 -24.07 -28.16 2.57
N THR A 104 -23.28 -28.23 3.63
CA THR A 104 -22.96 -27.10 4.53
C THR A 104 -21.46 -27.04 4.78
N VAL A 105 -20.89 -25.85 4.89
CA VAL A 105 -19.47 -25.65 5.25
C VAL A 105 -19.40 -25.12 6.67
N ASP A 106 -18.59 -25.73 7.52
CA ASP A 106 -18.40 -25.31 8.90
C ASP A 106 -17.35 -24.18 9.05
N VAL A 107 -17.14 -23.72 10.29
CA VAL A 107 -16.17 -22.66 10.61
C VAL A 107 -14.72 -23.05 10.31
N ASN A 108 -14.40 -24.35 10.28
CA ASN A 108 -13.08 -24.90 9.99
C ASN A 108 -12.87 -25.12 8.48
N GLY A 109 -13.88 -24.84 7.65
CA GLY A 109 -13.82 -25.03 6.21
C GLY A 109 -14.12 -26.45 5.75
N ILE A 110 -14.69 -27.31 6.61
CA ILE A 110 -15.08 -28.65 6.21
C ILE A 110 -16.50 -28.63 5.63
N ALA A 111 -16.63 -29.03 4.37
CA ALA A 111 -17.91 -29.21 3.72
C ALA A 111 -18.48 -30.60 4.06
N THR A 112 -19.67 -30.65 4.64
CA THR A 112 -20.43 -31.88 4.83
C THR A 112 -21.53 -31.94 3.78
N PHE A 113 -21.52 -32.98 2.96
CA PHE A 113 -22.54 -33.23 1.95
C PHE A 113 -23.49 -34.34 2.43
N THR A 114 -24.80 -34.11 2.31
CA THR A 114 -25.84 -35.08 2.64
C THR A 114 -26.45 -35.61 1.35
N ARG A 115 -26.56 -36.93 1.26
CA ARG A 115 -27.20 -37.62 0.13
C ARG A 115 -28.69 -37.88 0.40
N ASP A 116 -29.42 -38.32 -0.62
CA ASP A 116 -30.86 -38.66 -0.55
C ASP A 116 -31.17 -39.86 0.36
N ASP A 117 -30.21 -40.75 0.58
CA ASP A 117 -30.26 -41.83 1.57
C ASP A 117 -29.91 -41.40 3.01
N ASN A 118 -29.74 -40.09 3.22
CA ASN A 118 -29.34 -39.47 4.50
C ASN A 118 -27.91 -39.84 4.96
N SER A 119 -27.11 -40.53 4.12
CA SER A 119 -25.67 -40.69 4.36
C SER A 119 -24.93 -39.39 4.11
N THR A 120 -23.79 -39.21 4.79
CA THR A 120 -22.96 -38.02 4.65
C THR A 120 -21.53 -38.36 4.31
N PHE A 121 -20.83 -37.45 3.62
CA PHE A 121 -19.38 -37.45 3.55
C PHE A 121 -18.84 -36.02 3.65
N MET A 122 -17.56 -35.91 4.00
CA MET A 122 -16.89 -34.64 4.24
C MET A 122 -15.80 -34.38 3.21
N VAL A 123 -15.65 -33.13 2.80
CA VAL A 123 -14.55 -32.64 1.97
C VAL A 123 -13.90 -31.46 2.69
N ASP A 124 -12.58 -31.50 2.84
CA ASP A 124 -11.83 -30.39 3.43
C ASP A 124 -11.64 -29.28 2.38
N LEU A 125 -12.27 -28.13 2.61
CA LEU A 125 -12.15 -26.92 1.82
C LEU A 125 -11.42 -25.81 2.58
N SER A 126 -10.73 -26.11 3.70
CA SER A 126 -10.00 -25.12 4.52
C SER A 126 -9.06 -24.24 3.68
N ASN A 127 -8.41 -24.83 2.67
CA ASN A 127 -7.50 -24.13 1.76
C ASN A 127 -8.15 -23.06 0.88
N LEU A 128 -9.48 -23.01 0.77
CA LEU A 128 -10.20 -21.97 0.02
C LEU A 128 -10.56 -20.75 0.88
N LYS A 129 -10.41 -20.82 2.21
CA LYS A 129 -10.83 -19.76 3.14
C LYS A 129 -9.80 -18.62 3.27
N ASP A 130 -8.53 -18.87 2.99
CA ASP A 130 -7.43 -17.90 3.18
C ASP A 130 -7.22 -16.99 1.96
N SER A 131 -8.27 -16.28 1.55
CA SER A 131 -8.21 -15.33 0.42
C SER A 131 -7.77 -13.92 0.82
N VAL A 132 -7.55 -13.64 2.11
CA VAL A 132 -7.12 -12.31 2.57
C VAL A 132 -5.60 -12.30 2.77
N PRO A 133 -4.86 -11.33 2.19
CA PRO A 133 -3.42 -11.23 2.41
C PRO A 133 -3.10 -11.17 3.91
N GLN A 134 -2.29 -12.11 4.38
CA GLN A 134 -1.74 -12.09 5.74
C GLN A 134 -0.57 -11.09 5.73
N TYR A 135 -0.78 -9.89 6.26
CA TYR A 135 0.27 -8.88 6.38
C TYR A 135 1.16 -9.19 7.59
N GLN A 136 2.44 -9.45 7.35
CA GLN A 136 3.42 -9.61 8.43
C GLN A 136 4.01 -8.23 8.79
N ALA A 137 3.84 -7.83 10.05
CA ALA A 137 4.47 -6.62 10.56
C ALA A 137 6.00 -6.78 10.55
N GLY A 138 6.71 -5.81 9.96
CA GLY A 138 8.15 -5.68 10.13
C GLY A 138 8.51 -5.14 11.51
N THR A 139 9.81 -5.08 11.83
CA THR A 139 10.30 -4.38 13.02
C THR A 139 9.69 -2.97 13.07
N ASN A 140 9.18 -2.55 14.23
CA ASN A 140 8.58 -1.23 14.46
C ASN A 140 7.27 -0.97 13.70
N ILE A 141 6.62 -2.00 13.17
CA ILE A 141 5.27 -1.90 12.62
C ILE A 141 4.31 -2.67 13.54
N THR A 142 3.14 -2.12 13.80
CA THR A 142 2.01 -2.85 14.40
C THR A 142 0.86 -2.85 13.40
N ILE A 143 0.23 -3.99 13.22
CA ILE A 143 -0.90 -4.16 12.31
C ILE A 143 -2.11 -4.56 13.14
N ASP A 144 -3.16 -3.74 13.14
CA ASP A 144 -4.47 -4.14 13.65
C ASP A 144 -5.17 -4.98 12.57
N THR A 145 -5.39 -6.26 12.88
CA THR A 145 -6.02 -7.23 11.97
C THR A 145 -7.47 -7.51 12.32
N THR A 146 -8.10 -6.67 13.15
CA THR A 146 -9.53 -6.82 13.53
C THR A 146 -10.45 -6.79 12.30
N ASP A 147 -10.14 -5.97 11.30
CA ASP A 147 -10.70 -6.06 9.94
C ASP A 147 -9.59 -6.42 8.95
N PRO A 148 -9.46 -7.69 8.54
CA PRO A 148 -8.44 -8.13 7.59
C PRO A 148 -8.52 -7.47 6.20
N LEU A 149 -9.67 -6.93 5.80
CA LEU A 149 -9.84 -6.24 4.50
C LEU A 149 -9.40 -4.78 4.58
N GLN A 150 -9.32 -4.20 5.78
CA GLN A 150 -8.90 -2.83 6.05
C GLN A 150 -7.99 -2.78 7.28
N PRO A 151 -6.81 -3.40 7.23
CA PRO A 151 -5.90 -3.41 8.37
C PRO A 151 -5.40 -2.00 8.66
N ILE A 152 -5.31 -1.63 9.95
CA ILE A 152 -4.66 -0.38 10.35
C ILE A 152 -3.17 -0.68 10.56
N ILE A 153 -2.32 -0.09 9.73
CA ILE A 153 -0.86 -0.24 9.81
C ILE A 153 -0.28 1.00 10.48
N ASN A 154 0.22 0.83 11.70
CA ASN A 154 0.93 1.88 12.42
C ASN A 154 2.43 1.60 12.43
N ALA A 155 3.25 2.62 12.20
CA ALA A 155 4.67 2.55 12.49
C ALA A 155 4.91 3.02 13.93
N THR A 156 5.32 2.10 14.80
CA THR A 156 5.93 2.45 16.09
C THR A 156 7.31 3.01 15.80
N ALA A 157 7.39 4.29 15.47
CA ALA A 157 8.62 4.95 15.04
C ALA A 157 9.86 4.45 15.78
N GLY A 158 10.87 4.02 15.02
CA GLY A 158 12.03 3.34 15.58
C GLY A 158 12.74 4.20 16.61
N SER A 159 12.71 3.77 17.88
CA SER A 159 13.67 4.04 18.98
C SER A 159 14.33 5.43 19.11
N GLY A 160 13.77 6.48 18.52
CA GLY A 160 14.13 7.88 18.70
C GLY A 160 12.81 8.62 18.75
N GLY A 161 12.32 8.87 19.97
CA GLY A 161 10.94 9.29 20.23
C GLY A 161 10.43 10.30 19.20
N THR A 162 9.31 9.99 18.55
CA THR A 162 8.59 10.93 17.70
C THR A 162 8.08 12.06 18.57
N THR A 163 8.94 13.04 18.77
CA THR A 163 8.54 14.31 19.32
C THR A 163 7.90 15.07 18.18
N ASP A 164 6.58 15.09 18.16
CA ASP A 164 5.84 15.92 17.23
C ASP A 164 6.02 17.36 17.71
N LEU A 165 6.63 18.18 16.85
CA LEU A 165 6.85 19.59 17.09
C LEU A 165 5.81 20.40 16.32
N SER A 166 5.13 21.31 17.00
CA SER A 166 4.20 22.25 16.39
C SER A 166 4.53 23.67 16.81
N TYR A 167 4.35 24.64 15.91
CA TYR A 167 4.68 26.03 16.18
C TYR A 167 3.41 26.86 16.35
N ASN A 168 3.25 27.47 17.52
CA ASN A 168 2.20 28.46 17.77
C ASN A 168 2.76 29.87 17.49
N ALA A 169 2.36 30.49 16.39
CA ALA A 169 2.86 31.80 16.00
C ALA A 169 2.43 32.95 16.93
N ALA A 170 1.30 32.82 17.64
CA ALA A 170 0.80 33.87 18.54
C ALA A 170 1.64 33.93 19.83
N THR A 171 1.99 32.77 20.38
CA THR A 171 2.83 32.67 21.58
C THR A 171 4.32 32.56 21.26
N ARG A 172 4.66 32.20 20.01
CA ARG A 172 6.01 31.86 19.53
C ARG A 172 6.59 30.64 20.25
N THR A 173 5.73 29.70 20.61
CA THR A 173 6.12 28.48 21.32
C THR A 173 6.26 27.35 20.32
N LEU A 174 7.42 26.69 20.33
CA LEU A 174 7.61 25.38 19.74
C LEU A 174 7.12 24.35 20.76
N THR A 175 5.92 23.84 20.51
CA THR A 175 5.22 22.88 21.35
C THR A 175 5.71 21.48 21.01
N SER A 176 6.03 20.70 22.02
CA SER A 176 6.58 19.36 21.90
C SER A 176 5.57 18.33 22.42
N SER A 177 5.30 17.26 21.66
CA SER A 177 4.43 16.18 22.14
C SER A 177 4.99 15.43 23.36
N THR A 178 6.26 15.67 23.72
CA THR A 178 6.87 15.16 24.97
C THR A 178 6.68 16.12 26.16
N GLY A 179 5.96 17.23 25.98
CA GLY A 179 5.66 18.22 27.01
C GLY A 179 6.81 19.16 27.37
N THR A 180 7.94 19.09 26.64
CA THR A 180 9.07 20.02 26.80
C THR A 180 9.01 21.08 25.72
N ASP A 181 8.17 22.08 25.95
CA ASP A 181 8.00 23.21 25.04
C ASP A 181 9.18 24.16 25.12
N VAL A 182 9.43 24.89 24.03
CA VAL A 182 10.45 25.94 23.97
C VAL A 182 9.80 27.21 23.42
N ASP A 183 9.84 28.29 24.19
CA ASP A 183 9.54 29.61 23.65
C ASP A 183 10.70 30.10 22.78
N LEU A 184 10.39 30.61 21.60
CA LEU A 184 11.35 31.23 20.69
C LEU A 184 11.28 32.76 20.87
N PRO A 185 12.06 33.35 21.80
CA PRO A 185 11.98 34.77 22.11
C PRO A 185 12.36 35.65 20.92
N LEU A 186 11.68 36.79 20.79
CA LEU A 186 12.11 37.83 19.86
C LEU A 186 13.39 38.48 20.35
N ALA A 187 14.34 38.63 19.41
CA ALA A 187 15.46 39.53 19.61
C ALA A 187 14.94 40.97 19.74
N ASN A 188 15.34 41.67 20.80
CA ASN A 188 15.06 43.07 21.07
C ASN A 188 16.16 43.67 21.96
N ALA A 189 16.07 44.96 22.28
CA ALA A 189 17.08 45.68 23.08
C ALA A 189 17.36 45.07 24.47
N THR A 190 16.48 44.21 25.00
CA THR A 190 16.61 43.58 26.33
C THR A 190 16.71 42.04 26.28
N ASN A 191 16.54 41.42 25.11
CA ASN A 191 16.57 39.96 24.96
C ASN A 191 17.24 39.61 23.63
N ALA A 192 18.33 38.83 23.66
CA ALA A 192 19.03 38.42 22.45
C ALA A 192 18.24 37.42 21.58
N GLY A 193 17.11 36.90 22.07
CA GLY A 193 16.36 35.89 21.36
C GLY A 193 17.18 34.60 21.24
N LEU A 194 17.31 34.09 20.01
CA LEU A 194 18.22 32.98 19.67
C LEU A 194 19.64 33.45 19.29
N GLN A 195 19.92 34.75 19.34
CA GLN A 195 21.26 35.28 19.08
C GLN A 195 22.13 35.12 20.34
N LYS A 196 23.45 35.16 20.17
CA LYS A 196 24.38 35.18 21.31
C LYS A 196 24.01 36.36 22.23
N ALA A 197 24.06 36.17 23.55
CA ALA A 197 23.81 37.25 24.51
C ALA A 197 24.64 38.50 24.14
N ASP A 198 24.02 39.68 24.25
CA ASP A 198 24.54 41.01 23.91
C ASP A 198 24.82 41.28 22.42
N PHE A 199 24.31 40.43 21.51
CA PHE A 199 24.63 40.55 20.08
C PHE A 199 24.06 41.83 19.48
N TYR A 200 22.96 42.30 20.05
CA TYR A 200 22.35 43.58 19.78
C TYR A 200 22.23 44.35 21.10
N GLU A 201 22.76 45.56 21.15
CA GLU A 201 22.52 46.48 22.26
C GLU A 201 22.42 47.93 21.78
N GLU A 202 21.60 48.70 22.49
CA GLU A 202 21.45 50.13 22.32
C GLU A 202 21.74 50.81 23.65
N GLY A 203 22.32 52.00 23.63
CA GLY A 203 22.62 52.70 24.87
C GLY A 203 23.06 54.12 24.67
N THR A 204 23.27 54.79 25.81
CA THR A 204 23.84 56.13 25.87
C THR A 204 25.26 56.09 26.41
N PHE A 205 26.10 57.02 25.98
CA PHE A 205 27.45 57.24 26.49
C PHE A 205 27.69 58.71 26.79
N THR A 206 28.64 58.99 27.68
CA THR A 206 28.98 60.36 28.10
C THR A 206 30.33 60.76 27.52
N PRO A 207 30.39 61.41 26.34
CA PRO A 207 31.64 61.87 25.77
C PRO A 207 32.25 63.01 26.58
N SER A 208 33.56 63.19 26.43
CA SER A 208 34.29 64.35 26.97
C SER A 208 35.08 65.03 25.85
N LEU A 209 35.07 66.36 25.82
CA LEU A 209 35.93 67.15 24.95
C LEU A 209 37.15 67.60 25.76
N ILE A 210 38.36 67.30 25.29
CA ILE A 210 39.58 67.58 26.04
C ILE A 210 40.70 68.13 25.15
N ALA A 211 41.62 68.87 25.78
CA ALA A 211 42.88 69.31 25.19
C ALA A 211 44.02 68.44 25.75
N GLN A 212 44.67 67.65 24.89
CA GLN A 212 45.54 66.54 25.32
C GLN A 212 46.75 66.94 26.18
N ARG A 213 47.21 68.21 26.13
CA ARG A 213 48.34 68.71 26.94
C ARG A 213 47.93 69.60 28.11
N GLY A 214 46.63 69.81 28.34
CA GLY A 214 46.09 70.57 29.46
C GLY A 214 46.13 72.09 29.26
N GLY A 215 46.02 72.85 30.36
CA GLY A 215 46.05 74.33 30.37
C GLY A 215 44.68 75.01 30.26
N GLY A 216 43.67 74.32 29.74
CA GLY A 216 42.28 74.77 29.71
C GLY A 216 41.30 73.59 29.67
N THR A 217 40.06 73.84 30.06
CA THR A 217 38.95 72.88 30.06
C THR A 217 37.84 73.33 29.12
N TYR A 218 36.98 72.39 28.74
CA TYR A 218 35.78 72.66 27.96
C TYR A 218 34.56 72.32 28.80
N ASP A 219 33.77 73.32 29.13
CA ASP A 219 32.44 73.13 29.68
C ASP A 219 31.51 72.80 28.52
N ILE A 220 30.78 71.67 28.62
CA ILE A 220 29.96 71.14 27.53
C ILE A 220 28.56 70.76 28.02
N SER A 221 27.56 71.01 27.19
CA SER A 221 26.21 70.44 27.31
C SER A 221 26.07 69.28 26.32
N ILE A 222 25.77 68.07 26.80
CA ILE A 222 25.58 66.91 25.93
C ILE A 222 24.10 66.75 25.64
N SER A 223 23.70 66.91 24.38
CA SER A 223 22.30 66.70 23.97
C SER A 223 22.04 65.32 23.38
N SER A 224 23.07 64.68 22.83
CA SER A 224 23.03 63.26 22.46
C SER A 224 24.42 62.65 22.59
N GLY A 225 24.45 61.42 23.08
CA GLY A 225 25.58 60.51 23.08
C GLY A 225 24.97 59.12 23.09
N GLU A 226 24.67 58.59 21.91
CA GLU A 226 23.90 57.35 21.74
C GLU A 226 24.59 56.40 20.76
N TYR A 227 24.40 55.10 20.97
CA TYR A 227 24.97 54.07 20.12
C TYR A 227 24.02 52.89 19.92
N ILE A 228 24.25 52.20 18.79
CA ILE A 228 23.71 50.88 18.49
C ILE A 228 24.90 49.98 18.17
N ARG A 229 25.01 48.84 18.84
CA ARG A 229 26.01 47.80 18.55
C ARG A 229 25.33 46.54 18.04
N VAL A 230 25.80 46.03 16.90
CA VAL A 230 25.41 44.74 16.35
C VAL A 230 26.66 43.90 16.12
N GLY A 231 26.82 42.84 16.90
CA GLY A 231 28.07 42.09 16.96
C GLY A 231 29.23 43.02 17.33
N ASN A 232 30.25 43.08 16.48
CA ASN A 232 31.39 43.99 16.67
C ASN A 232 31.23 45.35 15.99
N ASN A 233 30.13 45.61 15.30
CA ASN A 233 29.91 46.88 14.61
C ASN A 233 29.17 47.86 15.53
N VAL A 234 29.78 49.01 15.81
CA VAL A 234 29.22 50.07 16.66
C VAL A 234 28.93 51.29 15.81
N SER A 235 27.67 51.69 15.72
CA SER A 235 27.27 52.97 15.13
C SER A 235 26.91 53.94 16.23
N PHE A 236 27.40 55.18 16.16
CA PHE A 236 27.18 56.19 17.18
C PHE A 236 26.80 57.55 16.60
N TYR A 237 26.10 58.33 17.41
CA TYR A 237 25.76 59.73 17.16
C TYR A 237 26.01 60.55 18.42
N LEU A 238 26.59 61.74 18.27
CA LEU A 238 26.97 62.58 19.39
C LEU A 238 26.78 64.07 19.05
N THR A 239 26.21 64.82 20.00
CA THR A 239 26.02 66.28 19.93
C THR A 239 26.52 66.94 21.21
N LEU A 240 27.55 67.78 21.07
CA LEU A 240 28.03 68.70 22.09
C LEU A 240 27.55 70.11 21.76
N ASN A 241 26.85 70.75 22.71
CA ASN A 241 26.39 72.14 22.63
C ASN A 241 27.03 72.97 23.75
N ASP A 242 26.84 74.29 23.66
CA ASP A 242 27.29 75.28 24.66
C ASP A 242 28.75 75.09 25.07
N ILE A 243 29.60 74.72 24.09
CA ILE A 243 31.01 74.45 24.35
C ILE A 243 31.67 75.78 24.69
N ASN A 244 32.14 75.93 25.92
CA ASN A 244 32.84 77.12 26.37
C ASN A 244 34.21 76.74 26.94
N THR A 245 35.23 77.48 26.54
CA THR A 245 36.58 77.25 27.04
C THR A 245 36.87 78.06 28.29
N THR A 246 37.38 77.39 29.30
CA THR A 246 37.93 78.00 30.51
C THR A 246 39.45 77.79 30.54
N GLY A 247 40.22 78.86 30.77
CA GLY A 247 41.70 78.80 30.74
C GLY A 247 42.29 78.86 29.32
N THR A 248 43.48 78.29 29.12
CA THR A 248 44.21 78.33 27.85
C THR A 248 44.53 76.90 27.38
N PRO A 249 43.69 76.28 26.54
CA PRO A 249 43.87 74.91 26.11
C PRO A 249 45.15 74.75 25.28
N THR A 250 45.88 73.66 25.52
CA THR A 250 47.10 73.31 24.78
C THR A 250 47.06 71.85 24.30
N GLY A 251 47.71 71.59 23.16
CA GLY A 251 47.72 70.26 22.54
C GLY A 251 46.47 69.96 21.71
N ASN A 252 46.29 68.70 21.34
CA ASN A 252 45.25 68.27 20.40
C ASN A 252 43.85 68.38 21.02
N LEU A 253 42.90 68.89 20.24
CA LEU A 253 41.48 68.83 20.57
C LEU A 253 40.96 67.43 20.22
N ILE A 254 40.46 66.68 21.20
CA ILE A 254 39.94 65.33 21.01
C ILE A 254 38.63 65.12 21.76
N ILE A 255 37.79 64.22 21.26
CA ILE A 255 36.65 63.67 22.01
C ILE A 255 37.01 62.25 22.49
N ASN A 256 36.84 62.04 23.80
CA ASN A 256 37.00 60.75 24.48
C ASN A 256 35.66 60.22 24.99
N GLY A 257 35.69 59.00 25.54
CA GLY A 257 34.53 58.40 26.21
C GLY A 257 33.61 57.63 25.27
N LEU A 258 34.13 57.09 24.17
CA LEU A 258 33.35 56.18 23.31
C LEU A 258 32.89 54.94 24.09
N PRO A 259 31.73 54.35 23.73
CA PRO A 259 31.11 53.28 24.50
C PRO A 259 31.94 51.97 24.50
N PHE A 260 32.67 51.70 23.42
CA PHE A 260 33.53 50.52 23.29
C PHE A 260 34.89 50.87 22.70
N SER A 261 35.90 50.06 23.03
CA SER A 261 37.21 50.16 22.39
C SER A 261 37.14 49.79 20.91
N THR A 262 37.69 50.63 20.05
CA THR A 262 37.90 50.36 18.63
C THR A 262 39.13 49.47 18.41
N ILE A 263 39.07 48.62 17.39
CA ILE A 263 40.23 47.87 16.87
C ILE A 263 40.76 48.43 15.56
N ASN A 264 40.02 49.35 14.92
CA ASN A 264 40.48 49.98 13.70
C ASN A 264 41.69 50.88 14.00
N ALA A 265 42.71 50.84 13.12
CA ALA A 265 43.85 51.73 13.21
C ALA A 265 43.41 53.20 13.03
N GLU A 266 42.51 53.45 12.08
CA GLU A 266 41.86 54.73 11.84
C GLU A 266 40.46 54.48 11.25
N THR A 267 39.47 55.28 11.62
CA THR A 267 38.10 55.20 11.08
C THR A 267 37.59 56.59 10.73
N PRO A 268 37.16 56.84 9.48
CA PRO A 268 36.61 58.13 9.09
C PRO A 268 35.26 58.37 9.76
N LEU A 269 35.01 59.62 10.15
CA LEU A 269 33.75 60.03 10.78
C LEU A 269 33.12 61.18 10.01
N SER A 270 31.81 61.34 10.17
CA SER A 270 31.06 62.46 9.61
C SER A 270 30.92 63.58 10.63
N ILE A 271 31.15 64.82 10.19
CA ILE A 271 30.93 66.03 10.98
C ILE A 271 29.74 66.77 10.38
N SER A 272 28.72 67.07 11.19
CA SER A 272 27.60 67.92 10.77
C SER A 272 27.77 69.37 11.24
N PHE A 273 28.32 69.58 12.44
CA PHE A 273 28.63 70.91 12.96
C PHE A 273 30.01 70.91 13.61
N PHE A 274 30.79 71.96 13.35
CA PHE A 274 31.99 72.32 14.08
C PHE A 274 32.12 73.85 14.05
N VAL A 275 31.50 74.52 15.03
CA VAL A 275 31.32 75.98 15.03
C VAL A 275 31.61 76.58 16.40
N GLY A 276 31.83 77.90 16.44
CA GLY A 276 32.20 78.65 17.64
C GLY A 276 33.64 78.41 18.12
N ALA A 277 34.42 77.69 17.32
CA ALA A 277 35.84 77.41 17.57
C ALA A 277 36.73 78.59 17.16
N SER A 278 37.82 78.82 17.87
CA SER A 278 38.83 79.86 17.57
C SER A 278 39.75 79.49 16.39
N TYR A 279 39.37 78.49 15.59
CA TYR A 279 40.22 77.85 14.60
C TYR A 279 39.65 78.02 13.18
N SER A 280 40.28 78.88 12.38
CA SER A 280 39.91 79.07 10.97
C SER A 280 40.36 77.91 10.10
N HIS A 281 39.49 77.42 9.23
CA HIS A 281 39.75 76.30 8.34
C HIS A 281 39.00 76.43 7.02
N TYR A 282 39.54 75.82 5.96
CA TYR A 282 38.86 75.65 4.68
C TYR A 282 37.93 74.43 4.71
N SER A 283 38.42 73.31 5.23
CA SER A 283 37.62 72.12 5.48
C SER A 283 38.09 71.42 6.76
N ILE A 284 37.19 70.64 7.36
CA ILE A 284 37.43 69.87 8.57
C ILE A 284 36.93 68.44 8.37
N TYR A 285 37.67 67.47 8.91
CA TYR A 285 37.27 66.08 8.98
C TYR A 285 37.62 65.50 10.34
N ALA A 286 36.92 64.44 10.73
CA ALA A 286 37.17 63.71 11.96
C ALA A 286 37.57 62.28 11.65
N SER A 287 38.46 61.73 12.47
CA SER A 287 38.75 60.30 12.47
C SER A 287 38.85 59.76 13.88
N LEU A 288 38.39 58.52 14.06
CA LEU A 288 38.56 57.77 15.28
C LEU A 288 39.87 56.97 15.21
N THR A 289 40.77 57.27 16.13
CA THR A 289 42.10 56.65 16.25
C THR A 289 42.35 56.36 17.73
N SER A 290 42.71 55.13 18.06
CA SER A 290 43.03 54.72 19.45
C SER A 290 41.97 55.14 20.50
N ASN A 291 40.69 54.87 20.23
CA ASN A 291 39.54 55.23 21.10
C ASN A 291 39.25 56.72 21.27
N THR A 292 39.88 57.58 20.47
CA THR A 292 39.71 59.03 20.53
C THR A 292 39.28 59.57 19.17
N ILE A 293 38.32 60.48 19.16
CA ILE A 293 37.95 61.22 17.95
C ILE A 293 38.90 62.41 17.84
N ASN A 294 39.61 62.47 16.72
CA ASN A 294 40.55 63.52 16.38
C ASN A 294 39.97 64.39 15.27
N PHE A 295 40.25 65.69 15.33
CA PHE A 295 39.84 66.66 14.31
C PHE A 295 41.07 67.13 13.53
N ASN A 296 40.94 67.12 12.21
CA ASN A 296 41.97 67.59 11.30
C ASN A 296 41.36 68.60 10.33
N VAL A 297 42.15 69.59 9.93
CA VAL A 297 41.70 70.68 9.09
C VAL A 297 42.66 70.93 7.95
N ASN A 298 42.11 71.27 6.79
CA ASN A 298 42.87 71.94 5.75
C ASN A 298 42.68 73.44 5.94
N THR A 299 43.78 74.18 6.03
CA THR A 299 43.74 75.65 6.18
C THR A 299 43.66 76.37 4.83
N THR A 300 43.93 75.67 3.73
CA THR A 300 43.85 76.18 2.36
C THR A 300 43.25 75.11 1.43
N LEU A 301 42.71 75.54 0.29
CA LEU A 301 42.02 74.69 -0.68
C LEU A 301 42.90 73.54 -1.24
N ASN A 302 44.21 73.78 -1.42
CA ASN A 302 45.15 72.84 -2.05
C ASN A 302 46.34 72.48 -1.12
N GLY A 303 46.17 72.62 0.20
CA GLY A 303 47.22 72.28 1.16
C GLY A 303 47.55 70.78 1.16
N SER A 304 48.79 70.42 1.50
CA SER A 304 49.15 69.04 1.87
C SER A 304 48.40 68.61 3.15
N ASN A 305 48.28 67.29 3.38
CA ASN A 305 47.57 66.59 4.47
C ASN A 305 47.11 67.46 5.66
N GLY A 306 45.84 67.32 6.04
CA GLY A 306 45.20 68.11 7.09
C GLY A 306 45.99 68.15 8.39
N ALA A 307 46.11 69.35 8.97
CA ALA A 307 46.75 69.58 10.24
C ALA A 307 45.80 69.24 11.40
N ILE A 308 46.32 68.63 12.46
CA ILE A 308 45.54 68.34 13.67
C ILE A 308 45.09 69.66 14.31
N VAL A 309 43.83 69.73 14.74
CA VAL A 309 43.30 70.87 15.50
C VAL A 309 43.95 70.88 16.87
N THR A 310 44.71 71.93 17.17
CA THR A 310 45.43 72.09 18.44
C THR A 310 45.13 73.43 19.09
N SER A 311 45.23 73.49 20.41
CA SER A 311 45.09 74.71 21.24
C SER A 311 43.83 75.53 20.89
N CYS A 312 42.73 74.82 20.61
CA CYS A 312 41.49 75.41 20.13
C CYS A 312 40.62 75.85 21.31
N SER A 313 40.12 77.08 21.28
CA SER A 313 39.14 77.58 22.27
C SER A 313 37.75 77.69 21.64
N PHE A 314 36.70 77.64 22.44
CA PHE A 314 35.31 77.80 21.99
C PHE A 314 34.58 78.90 22.77
N VAL A 315 33.69 79.59 22.07
CA VAL A 315 32.70 80.51 22.67
C VAL A 315 31.33 80.12 22.14
N SER A 316 30.48 79.56 23.02
CA SER A 316 29.17 79.00 22.63
C SER A 316 29.26 78.05 21.43
N GLY A 317 30.25 77.16 21.48
CA GLY A 317 30.55 76.22 20.40
C GLY A 317 29.58 75.06 20.28
N LYS A 318 29.61 74.41 19.12
CA LYS A 318 28.84 73.19 18.84
C LYS A 318 29.63 72.22 17.98
N ILE A 319 29.62 70.94 18.38
CA ILE A 319 30.21 69.83 17.63
C ILE A 319 29.17 68.72 17.48
N VAL A 320 28.95 68.26 16.25
CA VAL A 320 28.09 67.09 15.96
C VAL A 320 28.87 66.11 15.10
N VAL A 321 29.06 64.90 15.62
CA VAL A 321 29.85 63.84 14.99
C VAL A 321 29.10 62.51 15.05
N SER A 322 29.17 61.75 13.98
CA SER A 322 28.63 60.38 13.91
C SER A 322 29.56 59.48 13.10
N GLY A 323 29.43 58.18 13.31
CA GLY A 323 30.11 57.21 12.48
C GLY A 323 29.92 55.78 12.96
N THR A 324 30.64 54.87 12.30
CA THR A 324 30.60 53.45 12.58
C THR A 324 32.02 52.90 12.72
N TYR A 325 32.29 52.10 13.76
CA TYR A 325 33.59 51.49 14.00
C TYR A 325 33.46 50.04 14.47
N ILE A 326 34.58 49.31 14.49
CA ILE A 326 34.62 47.91 14.93
C ILE A 326 35.22 47.81 16.33
N THR A 327 34.56 47.05 17.21
CA THR A 327 35.07 46.65 18.53
C THR A 327 35.48 45.18 18.56
N ASN A 328 36.04 44.70 19.67
CA ASN A 328 36.43 43.31 19.90
C ASN A 328 35.65 42.62 21.02
N VAL A 329 34.48 43.15 21.38
CA VAL A 329 33.59 42.54 22.40
C VAL A 329 33.26 41.08 22.06
N TYR A 330 33.08 40.77 20.77
CA TYR A 330 33.01 39.39 20.29
C TYR A 330 34.31 38.94 19.64
N THR A 331 34.92 37.91 20.20
CA THR A 331 35.90 37.09 19.50
C THR A 331 35.17 35.95 18.78
N PRO A 332 35.47 35.71 17.48
CA PRO A 332 35.00 34.52 16.76
C PRO A 332 35.32 33.21 17.49
#